data_AF-A0A7W0WW07-F1
#
_entry.id   AF-A0A7W0WW07-F1
#
_cell.length_a   1.000
_cell.length_b   1.000
_cell.length_c   1.000
_cell.angle_alpha   90.00
_cell.angle_beta   90.00
_cell.angle_gamma   90.00
#
_symmetry.space_group_name_H-M   'P 1'
#
loop_
_entity.id
_entity.type
_entity.pdbx_description
1 polymer ?
#
loop_
_entity_poly.entity_id
_entity_poly.type
_entity_poly.pdbx_seq_one_letter_code
_entity_poly.pdbx_strand_id
1 'polypeptide(L)'
;MKWIGLCALALGCGSSSKATPTNEPTETTPLTKSVAEPTPTRAPVEPTRSAGGGNRCSGIPAAEISVDGMLDDWRDTNAVARVGAEGDGAISVRCAWDGSTLAFAIDVKDDRVIRVKGGSEDHVTLSVSAGGKPVTVVAFPGNNLGKSKIVKPARVQAADSLQPKGFSVEIAIPGSAIPNMAVATASLDLHVVFSDSDAATGGDTQPLEIKQAIELSDRKDLFDDFLASVKLSKADIRVDIQAELDPDRKGKERLVAGGTAIGVITDQFAFVTLPAASAADVKKVELMPLGPRGQQVVAALVRQAGNGGSRELLMLWTVWSGQLQPLAQIEVKKEMDGKILEATWRIVKGKKAPELWLEPKPAVGWTAETWNEEPAPDLDPILLPWD
;
A
#
# COMPACT_ATOMS: atom_id res chain seq x y z
N MET A 1 -38.39 11.39 -10.42
CA MET A 1 -36.98 11.90 -10.45
C MET A 1 -36.55 12.32 -9.04
N LYS A 2 -35.60 11.63 -8.40
CA LYS A 2 -35.28 11.82 -6.98
C LYS A 2 -33.84 12.26 -6.78
N TRP A 3 -33.66 13.38 -6.09
CA TRP A 3 -32.35 13.86 -5.66
C TRP A 3 -32.06 13.31 -4.27
N ILE A 4 -31.02 12.50 -4.14
CA ILE A 4 -30.47 12.16 -2.83
C ILE A 4 -29.35 13.15 -2.57
N GLY A 5 -29.71 14.33 -2.05
CA GLY A 5 -28.73 15.21 -1.46
C GLY A 5 -28.17 14.52 -0.22
N LEU A 6 -26.92 14.08 -0.25
CA LEU A 6 -26.19 13.75 0.97
C LEU A 6 -26.07 15.04 1.80
N CYS A 7 -27.10 15.34 2.59
CA CYS A 7 -27.02 16.36 3.61
C CYS A 7 -25.97 15.89 4.63
N ALA A 8 -25.03 16.77 4.94
CA ALA A 8 -24.01 16.56 5.96
C ALA A 8 -24.65 16.04 7.25
N LEU A 9 -24.50 14.73 7.50
CA LEU A 9 -24.99 14.06 8.69
C LEU A 9 -24.13 14.49 9.88
N ALA A 10 -24.78 15.10 10.88
CA ALA A 10 -24.18 15.44 12.16
C ALA A 10 -23.97 14.16 13.00
N LEU A 11 -22.76 14.03 13.52
CA LEU A 11 -22.22 12.88 14.26
C LEU A 11 -23.01 12.53 15.53
N GLY A 12 -23.37 11.26 15.68
CA GLY A 12 -23.81 10.65 16.94
C GLY A 12 -22.78 9.62 17.42
N CYS A 13 -22.21 9.83 18.62
CA CYS A 13 -21.23 8.93 19.23
C CYS A 13 -21.90 7.65 19.76
N GLY A 14 -21.58 6.49 19.17
CA GLY A 14 -21.99 5.16 19.64
C GLY A 14 -20.79 4.36 20.17
N SER A 15 -20.93 3.83 21.39
CA SER A 15 -19.92 3.04 22.12
C SER A 15 -19.82 1.61 21.58
N SER A 16 -18.59 1.10 21.37
CA SER A 16 -18.31 -0.26 20.90
C SER A 16 -17.82 -1.16 22.04
N SER A 17 -18.39 -2.37 22.13
CA SER A 17 -18.03 -3.41 23.12
C SER A 17 -17.12 -4.47 22.49
N LYS A 18 -16.07 -4.83 23.25
CA LYS A 18 -15.06 -5.86 22.94
C LYS A 18 -15.64 -7.28 22.98
N ALA A 19 -15.13 -8.14 22.11
CA ALA A 19 -15.17 -9.60 22.29
C ALA A 19 -13.86 -10.25 21.82
N THR A 20 -13.41 -11.25 22.59
CA THR A 20 -12.30 -12.22 22.35
C THR A 20 -12.86 -13.55 22.87
N PRO A 21 -12.69 -14.72 22.21
CA PRO A 21 -11.46 -15.52 22.38
C PRO A 21 -11.02 -16.47 21.23
N THR A 22 -9.71 -16.73 21.25
CA THR A 22 -8.89 -17.95 21.05
C THR A 22 -9.47 -19.23 20.42
N ASN A 23 -8.71 -19.85 19.49
CA ASN A 23 -8.29 -21.28 19.51
C ASN A 23 -7.22 -21.60 18.43
N GLU A 24 -6.14 -22.27 18.83
CA GLU A 24 -5.15 -22.97 18.00
C GLU A 24 -5.75 -24.23 17.33
N PRO A 25 -5.19 -24.68 16.19
CA PRO A 25 -4.43 -25.94 16.27
C PRO A 25 -3.19 -26.07 15.36
N THR A 26 -2.26 -26.86 15.88
CA THR A 26 -1.05 -27.48 15.28
C THR A 26 -1.37 -28.43 14.11
N GLU A 27 -0.64 -28.36 12.99
CA GLU A 27 -0.39 -29.56 12.18
C GLU A 27 0.93 -29.57 11.36
N THR A 28 1.46 -30.78 11.30
CA THR A 28 2.75 -31.36 10.90
C THR A 28 3.15 -31.21 9.43
N THR A 29 4.46 -31.04 9.17
CA THR A 29 5.10 -31.00 7.84
C THR A 29 5.64 -32.37 7.40
N PRO A 30 5.52 -32.78 6.12
CA PRO A 30 6.29 -33.89 5.55
C PRO A 30 7.49 -33.42 4.71
N LEU A 31 8.64 -34.07 4.95
CA LEU A 31 9.88 -33.95 4.17
C LEU A 31 9.70 -34.54 2.76
N THR A 32 10.11 -33.79 1.73
CA THR A 32 10.26 -34.30 0.36
C THR A 32 11.74 -34.28 -0.05
N LYS A 33 12.25 -35.41 -0.55
CA LYS A 33 13.62 -35.61 -1.03
C LYS A 33 13.82 -34.96 -2.40
N SER A 34 14.93 -34.23 -2.55
CA SER A 34 15.40 -33.59 -3.79
C SER A 34 16.22 -34.57 -4.65
N VAL A 35 15.97 -34.55 -5.97
CA VAL A 35 16.71 -35.27 -7.01
C VAL A 35 17.50 -34.24 -7.81
N ALA A 36 18.79 -34.51 -8.03
CA ALA A 36 19.70 -33.63 -8.75
C ALA A 36 19.51 -33.74 -10.28
N GLU A 37 19.39 -32.60 -10.95
CA GLU A 37 19.45 -32.46 -12.41
C GLU A 37 20.70 -31.69 -12.86
N PRO A 38 21.15 -31.90 -14.11
CA PRO A 38 22.47 -31.51 -14.60
C PRO A 38 22.56 -30.05 -15.07
N THR A 39 23.79 -29.55 -15.03
CA THR A 39 24.19 -28.17 -15.30
C THR A 39 24.09 -27.78 -16.78
N PRO A 40 23.34 -26.72 -17.15
CA PRO A 40 23.35 -26.17 -18.50
C PRO A 40 24.45 -25.12 -18.70
N THR A 41 24.93 -25.06 -19.94
CA THR A 41 25.97 -24.17 -20.46
C THR A 41 25.54 -22.69 -20.47
N ARG A 42 26.44 -21.80 -20.07
CA ARG A 42 26.22 -20.39 -19.71
C ARG A 42 26.02 -19.48 -20.95
N ALA A 43 24.83 -18.89 -21.06
CA ALA A 43 24.52 -17.76 -21.95
C ALA A 43 24.95 -16.42 -21.30
N PRO A 44 24.99 -15.29 -22.05
CA PRO A 44 25.37 -13.97 -21.53
C PRO A 44 24.47 -13.57 -20.35
N VAL A 45 25.09 -13.10 -19.27
CA VAL A 45 24.45 -12.83 -17.98
C VAL A 45 23.59 -11.56 -18.08
N GLU A 46 22.27 -11.72 -18.21
CA GLU A 46 21.34 -10.69 -17.75
C GLU A 46 21.55 -10.46 -16.24
N PRO A 47 21.53 -9.21 -15.74
CA PRO A 47 21.71 -8.92 -14.32
C PRO A 47 20.66 -9.69 -13.52
N THR A 48 21.14 -10.71 -12.80
CA THR A 48 20.29 -11.64 -12.09
C THR A 48 19.66 -10.91 -10.90
N ARG A 49 18.37 -10.60 -10.97
CA ARG A 49 17.61 -10.18 -9.78
C ARG A 49 17.68 -11.31 -8.75
N SER A 50 18.39 -11.10 -7.65
CA SER A 50 18.49 -12.06 -6.55
C SER A 50 17.11 -12.31 -5.93
N ALA A 51 16.64 -13.55 -6.00
CA ALA A 51 15.28 -13.98 -5.63
C ALA A 51 15.03 -14.16 -4.12
N GLY A 52 15.81 -13.53 -3.24
CA GLY A 52 15.80 -13.86 -1.79
C GLY A 52 15.55 -12.72 -0.80
N GLY A 53 15.51 -11.46 -1.22
CA GLY A 53 15.24 -10.33 -0.31
C GLY A 53 13.79 -9.90 -0.44
N GLY A 54 12.97 -10.09 0.60
CA GLY A 54 11.66 -9.44 0.66
C GLY A 54 11.85 -7.91 0.60
N ASN A 55 10.92 -7.20 -0.03
CA ASN A 55 10.93 -5.73 -0.10
C ASN A 55 10.55 -5.05 1.24
N ARG A 56 10.59 -5.78 2.36
CA ARG A 56 10.07 -5.35 3.66
C ARG A 56 11.21 -4.83 4.53
N CYS A 57 11.08 -3.61 5.05
CA CYS A 57 11.99 -3.13 6.09
C CYS A 57 11.83 -3.95 7.37
N SER A 58 12.91 -4.12 8.13
CA SER A 58 12.86 -4.77 9.44
C SER A 58 12.11 -3.89 10.45
N GLY A 59 11.57 -4.51 11.50
CA GLY A 59 10.94 -3.80 12.63
C GLY A 59 11.91 -3.44 13.75
N ILE A 60 13.22 -3.37 13.45
CA ILE A 60 14.22 -2.99 14.44
C ILE A 60 13.95 -1.54 14.85
N PRO A 61 13.86 -1.23 16.16
CA PRO A 61 13.68 0.15 16.63
C PRO A 61 14.81 1.04 16.10
N ALA A 62 14.49 2.19 15.51
CA ALA A 62 15.54 3.06 14.95
C ALA A 62 16.45 3.64 16.05
N ALA A 63 15.99 3.66 17.30
CA ALA A 63 16.79 4.02 18.46
C ALA A 63 17.92 3.01 18.77
N GLU A 64 17.85 1.79 18.26
CA GLU A 64 18.90 0.77 18.39
C GLU A 64 19.94 0.85 17.26
N ILE A 65 19.69 1.67 16.23
CA ILE A 65 20.59 1.84 15.09
C ILE A 65 21.43 3.10 15.34
N SER A 66 22.73 2.90 15.56
CA SER A 66 23.71 3.99 15.55
C SER A 66 23.93 4.43 14.10
N VAL A 67 23.84 5.74 13.80
CA VAL A 67 24.16 6.26 12.46
C VAL A 67 25.62 6.72 12.47
N ASP A 68 26.54 5.77 12.33
CA ASP A 68 27.99 6.02 12.37
C ASP A 68 28.74 5.49 11.13
N GLY A 69 28.00 4.90 10.20
CA GLY A 69 28.50 4.36 8.95
C GLY A 69 28.92 2.89 9.07
N MET A 70 28.87 2.28 10.26
CA MET A 70 29.20 0.88 10.47
C MET A 70 27.98 -0.02 10.23
N LEU A 71 28.19 -1.30 9.94
CA LEU A 71 27.12 -2.23 9.58
C LEU A 71 26.85 -3.28 10.67
N ASP A 72 27.34 -3.05 11.88
CA ASP A 72 27.26 -4.00 12.99
C ASP A 72 25.86 -4.12 13.58
N ASP A 73 25.08 -3.05 13.63
CA ASP A 73 23.66 -3.07 14.03
C ASP A 73 22.75 -3.79 13.01
N TRP A 74 23.28 -4.12 11.82
CA TRP A 74 22.51 -4.65 10.69
C TRP A 74 22.76 -6.12 10.40
N ARG A 75 23.57 -6.81 11.21
CA ARG A 75 24.04 -8.19 10.94
C ARG A 75 22.93 -9.19 10.70
N ASP A 76 21.83 -9.08 11.45
CA ASP A 76 20.69 -9.99 11.37
C ASP A 76 19.56 -9.47 10.44
N THR A 77 19.79 -8.31 9.79
CA THR A 77 18.83 -7.72 8.86
C THR A 77 19.07 -8.21 7.44
N ASN A 78 18.03 -8.77 6.83
CA ASN A 78 18.03 -9.12 5.42
C ASN A 78 18.09 -7.87 4.54
N ALA A 79 18.84 -7.93 3.43
CA ALA A 79 18.78 -6.86 2.45
C ALA A 79 17.43 -6.89 1.73
N VAL A 80 16.85 -5.70 1.57
CA VAL A 80 15.62 -5.50 0.80
C VAL A 80 15.89 -5.39 -0.69
N ALA A 81 17.12 -5.07 -1.08
CA ALA A 81 17.55 -4.98 -2.48
C ALA A 81 19.03 -5.27 -2.62
N ARG A 82 19.41 -5.85 -3.77
CA ARG A 82 20.80 -6.06 -4.18
C ARG A 82 20.94 -5.91 -5.70
N VAL A 83 22.06 -5.36 -6.16
CA VAL A 83 22.44 -5.30 -7.58
C VAL A 83 23.96 -5.42 -7.70
N GLY A 84 24.43 -5.88 -8.87
CA GLY A 84 25.86 -6.07 -9.13
C GLY A 84 26.38 -7.46 -8.76
N ALA A 85 27.66 -7.71 -9.05
CA ALA A 85 28.33 -8.99 -8.82
C ALA A 85 29.28 -8.91 -7.63
N GLU A 86 29.41 -10.00 -6.86
CA GLU A 86 30.37 -10.03 -5.76
C GLU A 86 31.81 -9.89 -6.28
N GLY A 87 32.48 -8.81 -5.90
CA GLY A 87 33.90 -8.57 -6.18
C GLY A 87 34.18 -7.11 -6.54
N ASP A 88 33.41 -6.58 -7.47
CA ASP A 88 33.56 -5.22 -7.99
C ASP A 88 32.20 -4.71 -8.48
N GLY A 89 31.80 -3.53 -8.00
CA GLY A 89 30.50 -2.95 -8.28
C GLY A 89 29.32 -3.81 -7.80
N ALA A 90 29.11 -3.88 -6.49
CA ALA A 90 27.85 -4.39 -5.93
C ALA A 90 27.26 -3.47 -4.86
N ILE A 91 25.94 -3.36 -4.83
CA ILE A 91 25.21 -2.62 -3.80
C ILE A 91 24.26 -3.58 -3.09
N SER A 92 24.24 -3.53 -1.77
CA SER A 92 23.22 -4.16 -0.93
C SER A 92 22.56 -3.12 -0.05
N VAL A 93 21.23 -3.07 -0.04
CA VAL A 93 20.46 -2.13 0.79
C VAL A 93 19.66 -2.89 1.83
N ARG A 94 19.79 -2.49 3.08
CA ARG A 94 18.93 -2.89 4.20
C ARG A 94 18.11 -1.70 4.64
N CYS A 95 16.93 -1.94 5.18
CA CYS A 95 16.13 -0.88 5.80
C CYS A 95 15.42 -1.36 7.05
N ALA A 96 15.18 -0.43 7.97
CA ALA A 96 14.43 -0.64 9.20
C ALA A 96 13.42 0.51 9.36
N TRP A 97 12.27 0.19 9.94
CA TRP A 97 11.21 1.15 10.23
C TRP A 97 10.60 0.85 11.60
N ASP A 98 10.48 1.88 12.43
CA ASP A 98 9.98 1.78 13.81
C ASP A 98 8.65 2.50 14.05
N GLY A 99 7.96 2.91 12.97
CA GLY A 99 6.75 3.74 13.05
C GLY A 99 7.01 5.25 13.00
N SER A 100 8.24 5.69 13.20
CA SER A 100 8.61 7.12 13.26
C SER A 100 9.79 7.49 12.37
N THR A 101 10.77 6.59 12.23
CA THR A 101 12.05 6.84 11.57
C THR A 101 12.37 5.67 10.63
N LEU A 102 12.75 6.02 9.41
CA LEU A 102 13.20 5.09 8.40
C LEU A 102 14.72 5.10 8.37
N ALA A 103 15.33 3.97 8.69
CA ALA A 103 16.76 3.80 8.62
C ALA A 103 17.15 2.96 7.40
N PHE A 104 18.30 3.27 6.81
CA PHE A 104 18.92 2.52 5.73
C PHE A 104 20.38 2.24 6.05
N ALA A 105 20.82 1.05 5.68
CA ALA A 105 22.24 0.72 5.53
C ALA A 105 22.51 0.31 4.09
N ILE A 106 23.44 1.00 3.46
CA ILE A 106 23.91 0.73 2.11
C ILE A 106 25.33 0.20 2.22
N ASP A 107 25.56 -1.01 1.73
CA ASP A 107 26.87 -1.64 1.63
C ASP A 107 27.28 -1.66 0.16
N VAL A 108 28.35 -0.94 -0.18
CA VAL A 108 28.91 -0.88 -1.53
C VAL A 108 30.20 -1.68 -1.56
N LYS A 109 30.24 -2.68 -2.44
CA LYS A 109 31.45 -3.42 -2.77
C LYS A 109 32.09 -2.77 -3.98
N ASP A 110 33.32 -2.33 -3.75
CA ASP A 110 34.13 -1.54 -4.65
C ASP A 110 35.59 -1.81 -4.27
N ASP A 111 36.43 -2.09 -5.25
CA ASP A 111 37.83 -2.40 -5.02
C ASP A 111 38.65 -1.14 -4.67
N ARG A 112 38.18 0.04 -5.11
CA ARG A 112 38.88 1.32 -4.99
C ARG A 112 37.92 2.49 -4.94
N VAL A 113 37.85 3.10 -3.76
CA VAL A 113 37.12 4.36 -3.59
C VAL A 113 37.91 5.54 -4.17
N ILE A 114 37.45 6.11 -5.28
CA ILE A 114 37.99 7.27 -6.00
C ILE A 114 37.42 8.58 -5.47
N ARG A 115 38.31 9.42 -4.92
CA ARG A 115 38.00 10.76 -4.40
C ARG A 115 38.94 11.81 -4.98
N VAL A 116 38.58 12.35 -6.14
CA VAL A 116 39.37 13.36 -6.87
C VAL A 116 38.65 14.69 -6.99
N LYS A 117 39.27 15.76 -6.49
CA LYS A 117 38.68 17.09 -6.55
C LYS A 117 38.56 17.58 -7.99
N GLY A 118 37.34 17.83 -8.45
CA GLY A 118 37.06 18.38 -9.79
C GLY A 118 37.02 17.34 -10.91
N GLY A 119 37.11 16.04 -10.58
CA GLY A 119 36.85 14.93 -11.49
C GLY A 119 35.58 14.16 -11.11
N SER A 120 35.38 12.99 -11.71
CA SER A 120 34.36 12.02 -11.27
C SER A 120 34.80 11.40 -9.94
N GLU A 121 33.90 11.36 -8.97
CA GLU A 121 34.12 10.77 -7.64
C GLU A 121 33.07 9.69 -7.37
N ASP A 122 33.49 8.66 -6.64
CA ASP A 122 32.57 7.63 -6.20
C ASP A 122 31.60 8.19 -5.17
N HIS A 123 30.34 7.86 -5.37
CA HIS A 123 29.29 8.27 -4.45
C HIS A 123 28.07 7.38 -4.59
N VAL A 124 27.30 7.36 -3.51
CA VAL A 124 25.95 6.79 -3.52
C VAL A 124 24.92 7.90 -3.35
N THR A 125 23.87 7.83 -4.16
CA THR A 125 22.68 8.65 -4.02
C THR A 125 21.53 7.75 -3.58
N LEU A 126 20.94 8.03 -2.41
CA LEU A 126 19.67 7.44 -1.97
C LEU A 126 18.57 8.47 -2.12
N SER A 127 17.45 8.09 -2.71
CA SER A 127 16.22 8.87 -2.76
C SER A 127 15.05 8.02 -2.28
N VAL A 128 14.24 8.57 -1.38
CA VAL A 128 13.01 7.93 -0.89
C VAL A 128 11.82 8.86 -1.01
N SER A 129 10.66 8.33 -1.43
CA SER A 129 9.45 9.14 -1.57
C SER A 129 8.16 8.39 -1.21
N ALA A 130 7.16 9.14 -0.74
CA ALA A 130 5.78 8.68 -0.55
C ALA A 130 4.87 9.26 -1.67
N GLY A 131 5.30 9.18 -2.94
CA GLY A 131 4.55 9.74 -4.08
C GLY A 131 4.63 11.27 -4.21
N GLY A 132 5.67 11.89 -3.63
CA GLY A 132 5.93 13.34 -3.69
C GLY A 132 7.39 13.62 -4.06
N LYS A 133 7.86 14.84 -3.76
CA LYS A 133 9.29 15.16 -3.92
C LYS A 133 10.13 14.24 -3.02
N PRO A 134 11.14 13.54 -3.55
CA PRO A 134 11.94 12.63 -2.73
C PRO A 134 12.80 13.36 -1.71
N VAL A 135 13.06 12.69 -0.59
CA VAL A 135 14.19 12.98 0.30
C VAL A 135 15.42 12.34 -0.32
N THR A 136 16.41 13.16 -0.68
CA THR A 136 17.65 12.70 -1.33
C THR A 136 18.85 12.91 -0.41
N VAL A 137 19.68 11.88 -0.30
CA VAL A 137 20.98 11.90 0.38
C VAL A 137 22.05 11.49 -0.63
N VAL A 138 23.11 12.27 -0.72
CA VAL A 138 24.28 11.96 -1.57
C VAL A 138 25.50 11.85 -0.67
N ALA A 139 26.15 10.70 -0.65
CA ALA A 139 27.30 10.43 0.20
C ALA A 139 28.54 10.11 -0.66
N PHE A 140 29.59 10.90 -0.46
CA PHE A 140 30.92 10.70 -1.01
C PHE A 140 31.81 10.14 0.12
N PRO A 141 32.16 8.85 0.11
CA PRO A 141 32.86 8.19 1.21
C PRO A 141 34.26 8.75 1.43
N GLY A 142 34.63 9.01 2.68
CA GLY A 142 35.96 9.53 3.01
C GLY A 142 37.07 8.49 2.80
N ASN A 143 38.25 8.93 2.35
CA ASN A 143 39.44 8.08 2.27
C ASN A 143 40.73 8.90 2.50
N ASN A 144 41.90 8.32 2.23
CA ASN A 144 43.19 8.99 2.41
C ASN A 144 43.42 10.18 1.45
N LEU A 145 42.65 10.27 0.35
CA LEU A 145 42.79 11.29 -0.70
C LEU A 145 41.73 12.41 -0.59
N GLY A 146 40.54 12.09 -0.06
CA GLY A 146 39.42 13.01 0.04
C GLY A 146 38.64 12.84 1.33
N LYS A 147 38.26 13.96 1.95
CA LYS A 147 37.39 13.95 3.13
C LYS A 147 35.99 13.46 2.76
N SER A 148 35.35 12.74 3.68
CA SER A 148 33.92 12.43 3.59
C SER A 148 33.11 13.72 3.32
N LYS A 149 32.08 13.58 2.49
CA LYS A 149 31.12 14.65 2.22
C LYS A 149 29.74 14.02 2.04
N ILE A 150 28.79 14.42 2.87
CA ILE A 150 27.39 14.00 2.75
C ILE A 150 26.51 15.24 2.54
N VAL A 151 25.71 15.22 1.47
CA VAL A 151 24.69 16.24 1.17
C VAL A 151 23.33 15.65 1.52
N LYS A 152 22.62 16.27 2.48
CA LYS A 152 21.34 15.80 2.99
C LYS A 152 20.46 16.95 3.51
N PRO A 153 19.14 16.76 3.62
CA PRO A 153 18.28 17.70 4.34
C PRO A 153 18.65 17.81 5.83
N ALA A 154 18.32 18.93 6.46
CA ALA A 154 18.74 19.24 7.84
C ALA A 154 18.28 18.22 8.89
N ARG A 155 17.10 17.60 8.70
CA ARG A 155 16.51 16.63 9.65
C ARG A 155 16.97 15.18 9.45
N VAL A 156 17.71 14.91 8.38
CA VAL A 156 18.22 13.57 8.09
C VAL A 156 19.55 13.39 8.80
N GLN A 157 19.79 12.23 9.39
CA GLN A 157 21.12 11.83 9.86
C GLN A 157 21.74 10.90 8.82
N ALA A 158 23.05 11.01 8.63
CA ALA A 158 23.78 10.09 7.77
C ALA A 158 25.26 10.11 8.13
N ALA A 159 25.89 8.95 7.98
CA ALA A 159 27.31 8.73 8.17
C ALA A 159 27.81 7.72 7.14
N ASP A 160 29.10 7.80 6.82
CA ASP A 160 29.79 6.85 5.97
C ASP A 160 31.00 6.27 6.69
N SER A 161 31.40 5.07 6.29
CA SER A 161 32.62 4.43 6.77
C SER A 161 33.27 3.61 5.66
N LEU A 162 34.60 3.60 5.64
CA LEU A 162 35.33 2.68 4.77
C LEU A 162 35.20 1.26 5.28
N GLN A 163 34.92 0.35 4.36
CA GLN A 163 34.85 -1.08 4.62
C GLN A 163 36.07 -1.78 4.03
N PRO A 164 36.41 -3.00 4.48
CA PRO A 164 37.56 -3.73 3.92
C PRO A 164 37.51 -3.95 2.40
N LYS A 165 36.32 -3.87 1.79
CA LYS A 165 36.07 -4.05 0.35
C LYS A 165 35.02 -3.04 -0.14
N GLY A 166 35.33 -1.75 -0.03
CA GLY A 166 34.47 -0.65 -0.46
C GLY A 166 34.09 0.27 0.69
N PHE A 167 32.82 0.64 0.78
CA PHE A 167 32.33 1.55 1.81
C PHE A 167 30.88 1.29 2.16
N SER A 168 30.44 1.86 3.27
CA SER A 168 29.05 1.81 3.70
C SER A 168 28.53 3.19 4.04
N VAL A 169 27.21 3.33 3.93
CA VAL A 169 26.49 4.54 4.30
C VAL A 169 25.28 4.16 5.11
N GLU A 170 25.14 4.77 6.28
CA GLU A 170 23.95 4.69 7.11
C GLU A 170 23.18 5.99 7.06
N ILE A 171 21.85 5.89 7.04
CA ILE A 171 20.96 7.03 6.90
C ILE A 171 19.76 6.82 7.81
N ALA A 172 19.43 7.80 8.65
CA ALA A 172 18.15 7.84 9.37
C ALA A 172 17.32 9.05 8.96
N ILE A 173 16.11 8.79 8.49
CA ILE A 173 15.16 9.77 7.97
C ILE A 173 13.91 9.76 8.86
N PRO A 174 13.67 10.81 9.65
CA PRO A 174 12.39 10.94 10.35
C PRO A 174 11.26 10.92 9.32
N GLY A 175 10.20 10.14 9.56
CA GLY A 175 9.04 10.06 8.66
C GLY A 175 8.42 11.44 8.40
N SER A 176 8.44 12.33 9.41
CA SER A 176 8.02 13.73 9.27
C SER A 176 8.84 14.59 8.30
N ALA A 177 10.02 14.11 7.87
CA ALA A 177 10.85 14.74 6.86
C ALA A 177 10.55 14.25 5.44
N ILE A 178 9.78 13.16 5.29
CA ILE A 178 9.40 12.60 3.98
C ILE A 178 8.09 13.25 3.53
N PRO A 179 8.08 14.02 2.43
CA PRO A 179 6.85 14.61 1.91
C PRO A 179 5.80 13.54 1.58
N ASN A 180 4.54 13.83 1.91
CA ASN A 180 3.39 12.91 1.78
C ASN A 180 3.45 11.63 2.62
N MET A 181 4.46 11.49 3.49
CA MET A 181 4.47 10.42 4.48
C MET A 181 3.34 10.64 5.48
N ALA A 182 2.56 9.60 5.63
CA ALA A 182 1.39 9.54 6.47
C ALA A 182 1.49 8.36 7.41
N VAL A 183 0.68 8.42 8.46
CA VAL A 183 0.49 7.28 9.33
C VAL A 183 0.06 6.05 8.51
N ALA A 184 -0.76 6.23 7.47
CA ALA A 184 -1.25 5.12 6.66
C ALA A 184 -0.36 4.74 5.45
N THR A 185 0.78 5.40 5.25
CA THR A 185 1.71 5.05 4.17
C THR A 185 2.27 3.64 4.38
N ALA A 186 1.87 2.69 3.53
CA ALA A 186 2.28 1.28 3.65
C ALA A 186 3.61 0.98 2.95
N SER A 187 3.97 1.79 1.95
CA SER A 187 5.17 1.60 1.14
C SER A 187 5.78 2.91 0.70
N LEU A 188 7.07 2.88 0.40
CA LEU A 188 7.84 4.01 -0.13
C LEU A 188 8.57 3.60 -1.40
N ASP A 189 8.70 4.52 -2.35
CA ASP A 189 9.55 4.33 -3.50
C ASP A 189 11.00 4.58 -3.09
N LEU A 190 11.85 3.57 -3.26
CA LEU A 190 13.28 3.61 -3.01
C LEU A 190 14.04 3.66 -4.34
N HIS A 191 14.96 4.61 -4.45
CA HIS A 191 15.92 4.69 -5.54
C HIS A 191 17.33 4.86 -4.98
N VAL A 192 18.22 3.91 -5.27
CA VAL A 192 19.64 3.98 -4.89
C VAL A 192 20.49 3.90 -6.15
N VAL A 193 21.44 4.81 -6.29
CA VAL A 193 22.40 4.86 -7.41
C VAL A 193 23.80 4.89 -6.84
N PHE A 194 24.62 3.91 -7.19
CA PHE A 194 26.08 4.00 -7.01
C PHE A 194 26.70 4.45 -8.34
N SER A 195 27.45 5.54 -8.28
CA SER A 195 28.23 6.05 -9.40
C SER A 195 29.68 5.66 -9.18
N ASP A 196 30.19 4.77 -10.02
CA ASP A 196 31.59 4.33 -10.04
C ASP A 196 32.41 5.19 -11.02
N SER A 197 33.56 5.68 -10.55
CA SER A 197 34.46 6.59 -11.26
C SER A 197 35.75 5.91 -11.75
N ASP A 198 35.81 4.57 -11.73
CA ASP A 198 36.96 3.78 -12.20
C ASP A 198 37.23 3.81 -13.72
N ALA A 199 36.57 4.72 -14.44
CA ALA A 199 36.75 5.01 -15.86
C ALA A 199 38.23 5.10 -16.28
N ALA A 200 39.08 5.69 -15.42
CA ALA A 200 40.50 5.90 -15.69
C ALA A 200 41.31 4.60 -15.81
N THR A 201 40.78 3.48 -15.30
CA THR A 201 41.41 2.15 -15.35
C THR A 201 40.69 1.18 -16.28
N GLY A 202 39.70 1.63 -17.05
CA GLY A 202 38.95 0.79 -17.98
C GLY A 202 37.84 -0.04 -17.34
N GLY A 203 37.41 0.33 -16.12
CA GLY A 203 36.24 -0.23 -15.46
C GLY A 203 34.92 0.20 -16.11
N ASP A 204 33.83 -0.49 -15.77
CA ASP A 204 32.47 -0.12 -16.20
C ASP A 204 32.00 1.11 -15.43
N THR A 205 31.71 2.20 -16.14
CA THR A 205 31.27 3.46 -15.52
C THR A 205 29.74 3.57 -15.46
N GLN A 206 29.01 2.51 -15.83
CA GLN A 206 27.56 2.54 -15.77
C GLN A 206 27.12 2.52 -14.30
N PRO A 207 26.28 3.48 -13.88
CA PRO A 207 25.77 3.49 -12.53
C PRO A 207 24.99 2.22 -12.22
N LEU A 208 25.22 1.69 -11.02
CA LEU A 208 24.41 0.59 -10.50
C LEU A 208 23.17 1.18 -9.83
N GLU A 209 21.99 0.76 -10.31
CA GLU A 209 20.72 1.31 -9.85
C GLU A 209 19.81 0.26 -9.21
N ILE A 210 19.21 0.62 -8.07
CA ILE A 210 18.12 -0.09 -7.42
C ILE A 210 16.90 0.82 -7.47
N LYS A 211 15.82 0.36 -8.11
CA LYS A 211 14.51 1.03 -8.11
C LYS A 211 13.43 0.04 -7.68
N GLN A 212 12.83 0.25 -6.51
CA GLN A 212 11.77 -0.61 -6.03
C GLN A 212 10.90 0.08 -4.97
N ALA A 213 9.69 -0.44 -4.77
CA ALA A 213 8.88 -0.09 -3.61
C ALA A 213 9.32 -0.94 -2.40
N ILE A 214 9.54 -0.29 -1.26
CA ILE A 214 9.78 -0.94 0.03
C ILE A 214 8.53 -0.87 0.91
N GLU A 215 8.22 -1.94 1.62
CA GLU A 215 7.10 -2.03 2.56
C GLU A 215 7.57 -1.74 3.98
N LEU A 216 6.78 -0.95 4.71
CA LEU A 216 7.05 -0.64 6.11
C LEU A 216 6.56 -1.80 7.00
N SER A 217 7.40 -2.21 7.96
CA SER A 217 7.25 -3.44 8.75
C SER A 217 5.90 -3.53 9.47
N ASP A 218 5.58 -2.55 10.30
CA ASP A 218 4.36 -2.46 11.11
C ASP A 218 3.09 -2.43 10.24
N ARG A 219 3.17 -1.79 9.07
CA ARG A 219 2.04 -1.71 8.12
C ARG A 219 1.79 -3.02 7.39
N LYS A 220 2.85 -3.78 7.09
CA LYS A 220 2.69 -5.12 6.55
C LYS A 220 2.05 -6.06 7.55
N ASP A 221 2.47 -6.03 8.81
CA ASP A 221 1.86 -6.88 9.84
C ASP A 221 0.39 -6.55 10.02
N LEU A 222 0.05 -5.25 10.07
CA LEU A 222 -1.34 -4.82 10.15
C LEU A 222 -2.20 -5.27 8.96
N PHE A 223 -1.62 -5.33 7.76
CA PHE A 223 -2.29 -5.88 6.58
C PHE A 223 -2.47 -7.39 6.66
N ASP A 224 -1.45 -8.11 7.10
CA ASP A 224 -1.54 -9.56 7.30
C ASP A 224 -2.57 -9.90 8.40
N ASP A 225 -2.62 -9.11 9.49
CA ASP A 225 -3.61 -9.22 10.57
C ASP A 225 -5.03 -8.93 10.09
N PHE A 226 -5.21 -7.92 9.23
CA PHE A 226 -6.48 -7.68 8.57
C PHE A 226 -6.90 -8.91 7.76
N LEU A 227 -6.03 -9.43 6.90
CA LEU A 227 -6.32 -10.60 6.07
C LEU A 227 -6.67 -11.82 6.91
N ALA A 228 -5.92 -12.08 7.98
CA ALA A 228 -6.22 -13.15 8.93
C ALA A 228 -7.60 -12.96 9.60
N SER A 229 -7.91 -11.73 10.03
CA SER A 229 -9.18 -11.38 10.70
C SER A 229 -10.39 -11.62 9.79
N VAL A 230 -10.27 -11.32 8.49
CA VAL A 230 -11.33 -11.54 7.51
C VAL A 230 -11.22 -12.89 6.78
N LYS A 231 -10.28 -13.75 7.20
CA LYS A 231 -10.00 -15.07 6.61
C LYS A 231 -9.74 -15.03 5.11
N LEU A 232 -9.01 -14.02 4.66
CA LEU A 232 -8.58 -13.86 3.28
C LEU A 232 -7.09 -14.18 3.13
N SER A 233 -6.72 -14.63 1.94
CA SER A 233 -5.34 -14.63 1.47
C SER A 233 -5.09 -13.41 0.59
N LYS A 234 -3.82 -13.12 0.27
CA LYS A 234 -3.48 -12.07 -0.71
C LYS A 234 -4.09 -12.33 -2.09
N ALA A 235 -4.33 -13.59 -2.47
CA ALA A 235 -4.91 -13.94 -3.76
C ALA A 235 -6.42 -13.63 -3.85
N ASP A 236 -7.09 -13.46 -2.70
CA ASP A 236 -8.52 -13.12 -2.64
C ASP A 236 -8.79 -11.62 -2.80
N ILE A 237 -7.73 -10.80 -2.80
CA ILE A 237 -7.81 -9.35 -2.88
C ILE A 237 -8.11 -8.93 -4.32
N ARG A 238 -9.16 -8.13 -4.48
CA ARG A 238 -9.60 -7.55 -5.76
C ARG A 238 -9.34 -6.05 -5.86
N VAL A 239 -9.28 -5.36 -4.72
CA VAL A 239 -8.94 -3.94 -4.63
C VAL A 239 -7.86 -3.79 -3.59
N ASP A 240 -6.78 -3.09 -3.97
CA ASP A 240 -5.68 -2.71 -3.10
C ASP A 240 -5.12 -1.38 -3.61
N ILE A 241 -5.58 -0.28 -3.02
CA ILE A 241 -5.29 1.08 -3.52
C ILE A 241 -5.00 2.03 -2.37
N GLN A 242 -4.18 3.04 -2.66
CA GLN A 242 -3.86 4.14 -1.74
C GLN A 242 -4.65 5.39 -2.13
N ALA A 243 -5.49 5.92 -1.23
CA ALA A 243 -6.35 7.07 -1.50
C ALA A 243 -6.56 7.94 -0.26
N GLU A 244 -6.92 9.21 -0.45
CA GLU A 244 -7.35 10.09 0.65
C GLU A 244 -8.81 9.80 0.99
N LEU A 245 -9.03 9.04 2.06
CA LEU A 245 -10.33 8.58 2.53
C LEU A 245 -10.77 9.34 3.78
N ASP A 246 -9.84 9.64 4.69
CA ASP A 246 -10.13 10.28 5.98
C ASP A 246 -9.64 11.75 6.02
N PRO A 247 -10.53 12.74 6.01
CA PRO A 247 -10.17 14.15 5.95
C PRO A 247 -9.51 14.66 7.25
N ASP A 248 -9.66 13.94 8.36
CA ASP A 248 -9.05 14.29 9.64
C ASP A 248 -7.60 13.77 9.76
N ARG A 249 -7.19 12.90 8.84
CA ARG A 249 -5.85 12.33 8.78
C ARG A 249 -5.08 12.90 7.60
N LYS A 250 -3.77 13.00 7.76
CA LYS A 250 -2.88 13.45 6.68
C LYS A 250 -2.44 12.26 5.84
N GLY A 251 -2.55 12.42 4.53
CA GLY A 251 -2.08 11.53 3.48
C GLY A 251 -3.03 10.39 3.14
N LYS A 252 -2.53 9.39 2.42
CA LYS A 252 -3.36 8.35 1.81
C LYS A 252 -3.47 7.13 2.70
N GLU A 253 -4.69 6.62 2.85
CA GLU A 253 -5.00 5.33 3.44
C GLU A 253 -5.03 4.21 2.41
N ARG A 254 -4.75 2.98 2.86
CA ARG A 254 -4.87 1.78 2.04
C ARG A 254 -6.29 1.23 2.13
N LEU A 255 -7.02 1.27 1.03
CA LEU A 255 -8.28 0.53 0.87
C LEU A 255 -7.98 -0.86 0.34
N VAL A 256 -8.49 -1.88 1.03
CA VAL A 256 -8.40 -3.28 0.61
C VAL A 256 -9.80 -3.87 0.52
N ALA A 257 -10.12 -4.56 -0.56
CA ALA A 257 -11.35 -5.35 -0.66
C ALA A 257 -11.09 -6.72 -1.27
N GLY A 258 -11.71 -7.73 -0.68
CA GLY A 258 -11.61 -9.13 -1.10
C GLY A 258 -12.68 -9.96 -0.41
N GLY A 259 -13.05 -11.10 -1.00
CA GLY A 259 -14.14 -11.91 -0.47
C GLY A 259 -15.44 -11.11 -0.30
N THR A 260 -15.96 -11.08 0.93
CA THR A 260 -17.10 -10.24 1.35
C THR A 260 -16.69 -9.11 2.29
N ALA A 261 -15.40 -8.76 2.36
CA ALA A 261 -14.89 -7.74 3.28
C ALA A 261 -14.33 -6.52 2.53
N ILE A 262 -14.52 -5.35 3.13
CA ILE A 262 -13.84 -4.12 2.77
C ILE A 262 -13.14 -3.59 4.01
N GLY A 263 -11.83 -3.39 3.92
CA GLY A 263 -10.98 -2.87 4.98
C GLY A 263 -10.30 -1.56 4.60
N VAL A 264 -10.09 -0.71 5.59
CA VAL A 264 -9.23 0.47 5.50
C VAL A 264 -8.11 0.31 6.51
N ILE A 265 -6.87 0.46 6.05
CA ILE A 265 -5.66 0.21 6.84
C ILE A 265 -4.90 1.53 7.01
N THR A 266 -4.60 1.84 8.27
CA THR A 266 -3.91 3.04 8.72
C THR A 266 -2.82 2.68 9.74
N ASP A 267 -2.79 3.30 10.92
CA ASP A 267 -2.10 2.75 12.12
C ASP A 267 -2.87 1.60 12.77
N GLN A 268 -4.15 1.48 12.43
CA GLN A 268 -5.04 0.39 12.77
C GLN A 268 -5.83 0.00 11.50
N PHE A 269 -6.49 -1.15 11.51
CA PHE A 269 -7.45 -1.47 10.46
C PHE A 269 -8.87 -1.44 11.01
N ALA A 270 -9.79 -1.00 10.15
CA ALA A 270 -11.22 -1.16 10.33
C ALA A 270 -11.79 -1.87 9.10
N PHE A 271 -12.83 -2.67 9.29
CA PHE A 271 -13.45 -3.36 8.17
C PHE A 271 -14.95 -3.51 8.36
N VAL A 272 -15.65 -3.66 7.24
CA VAL A 272 -17.07 -4.05 7.20
C VAL A 272 -17.20 -5.36 6.46
N THR A 273 -18.14 -6.19 6.91
CA THR A 273 -18.57 -7.37 6.16
C THR A 273 -19.78 -6.98 5.32
N LEU A 274 -19.64 -7.14 4.02
CA LEU A 274 -20.70 -6.93 3.05
C LEU A 274 -21.77 -8.01 3.25
N PRO A 275 -23.06 -7.66 3.15
CA PRO A 275 -24.14 -8.62 3.33
C PRO A 275 -24.34 -9.43 2.05
N ALA A 276 -23.30 -10.15 1.62
CA ALA A 276 -23.27 -11.05 0.47
C ALA A 276 -23.09 -12.49 0.96
N ALA A 277 -23.68 -13.46 0.26
CA ALA A 277 -23.49 -14.87 0.56
C ALA A 277 -22.07 -15.35 0.20
N SER A 278 -21.46 -14.75 -0.83
CA SER A 278 -20.15 -15.15 -1.33
C SER A 278 -19.39 -13.98 -1.99
N ALA A 279 -18.10 -14.19 -2.25
CA ALA A 279 -17.26 -13.25 -3.01
C ALA A 279 -17.75 -12.99 -4.45
N ALA A 280 -18.50 -13.94 -5.03
CA ALA A 280 -19.07 -13.77 -6.37
C ALA A 280 -20.25 -12.79 -6.39
N ASP A 281 -20.85 -12.53 -5.22
CA ASP A 281 -21.97 -11.60 -5.07
C ASP A 281 -21.51 -10.16 -4.82
N VAL A 282 -20.24 -9.96 -4.45
CA VAL A 282 -19.61 -8.63 -4.47
C VAL A 282 -19.20 -8.31 -5.92
N LYS A 283 -20.07 -7.57 -6.61
CA LYS A 283 -19.94 -7.29 -8.05
C LYS A 283 -18.88 -6.24 -8.35
N LYS A 284 -18.78 -5.23 -7.48
CA LYS A 284 -17.84 -4.12 -7.67
C LYS A 284 -17.49 -3.50 -6.32
N VAL A 285 -16.25 -3.07 -6.17
CA VAL A 285 -15.81 -2.15 -5.11
C VAL A 285 -14.97 -1.07 -5.78
N GLU A 286 -15.26 0.20 -5.51
CA GLU A 286 -14.53 1.32 -6.10
C GLU A 286 -14.55 2.56 -5.19
N LEU A 287 -13.76 3.57 -5.55
CA LEU A 287 -13.75 4.87 -4.92
C LEU A 287 -14.49 5.89 -5.77
N MET A 288 -15.38 6.66 -5.14
CA MET A 288 -16.18 7.70 -5.77
C MET A 288 -15.83 9.07 -5.22
N PRO A 289 -15.64 10.11 -6.05
CA PRO A 289 -15.34 11.46 -5.59
C PRO A 289 -16.62 12.17 -5.12
N LEU A 290 -17.28 11.65 -4.08
CA LEU A 290 -18.55 12.16 -3.54
C LEU A 290 -18.37 13.07 -2.32
N GLY A 291 -17.23 13.00 -1.65
CA GLY A 291 -17.00 13.78 -0.44
C GLY A 291 -16.67 15.25 -0.71
N PRO A 292 -16.86 16.12 0.30
CA PRO A 292 -16.45 17.51 0.19
C PRO A 292 -14.94 17.61 -0.06
N ARG A 293 -14.52 18.61 -0.85
CA ARG A 293 -13.11 18.89 -1.13
C ARG A 293 -12.33 17.73 -1.79
N GLY A 294 -13.01 16.80 -2.46
CA GLY A 294 -12.38 15.70 -3.18
C GLY A 294 -12.15 14.44 -2.34
N GLN A 295 -12.66 14.39 -1.11
CA GLN A 295 -12.67 13.16 -0.31
C GLN A 295 -13.36 12.04 -1.09
N GLN A 296 -12.74 10.85 -1.08
CA GLN A 296 -13.27 9.68 -1.77
C GLN A 296 -14.17 8.87 -0.84
N VAL A 297 -15.30 8.44 -1.36
CA VAL A 297 -16.28 7.55 -0.73
C VAL A 297 -16.05 6.15 -1.26
N VAL A 298 -16.05 5.17 -0.37
CA VAL A 298 -15.99 3.75 -0.75
C VAL A 298 -17.37 3.31 -1.18
N ALA A 299 -17.47 2.70 -2.36
CA ALA A 299 -18.72 2.20 -2.90
C ALA A 299 -18.60 0.71 -3.22
N ALA A 300 -19.64 -0.05 -2.89
CA ALA A 300 -19.74 -1.46 -3.25
C ALA A 300 -21.10 -1.75 -3.89
N LEU A 301 -21.08 -2.54 -4.97
CA LEU A 301 -22.27 -3.12 -5.57
C LEU A 301 -22.37 -4.59 -5.14
N VAL A 302 -23.41 -4.92 -4.38
CA VAL A 302 -23.54 -6.22 -3.72
C VAL A 302 -24.87 -6.88 -4.11
N ARG A 303 -24.81 -8.13 -4.57
CA ARG A 303 -26.01 -8.95 -4.82
C ARG A 303 -26.42 -9.68 -3.55
N GLN A 304 -27.72 -9.69 -3.27
CA GLN A 304 -28.35 -10.51 -2.25
C GLN A 304 -29.40 -11.41 -2.92
N ALA A 305 -29.44 -12.68 -2.54
CA ALA A 305 -30.46 -13.62 -3.00
C ALA A 305 -31.19 -14.24 -1.79
N GLY A 306 -32.49 -14.46 -1.93
CA GLY A 306 -33.33 -15.06 -0.91
C GLY A 306 -34.65 -15.58 -1.49
N ASN A 307 -35.61 -15.89 -0.63
CA ASN A 307 -36.89 -16.49 -1.04
C ASN A 307 -37.76 -15.54 -1.88
N GLY A 308 -37.56 -14.22 -1.76
CA GLY A 308 -38.25 -13.18 -2.54
C GLY A 308 -37.48 -12.72 -3.78
N GLY A 309 -36.68 -13.61 -4.38
CA GLY A 309 -35.82 -13.30 -5.53
C GLY A 309 -34.44 -12.77 -5.13
N SER A 310 -33.88 -11.86 -5.94
CA SER A 310 -32.58 -11.24 -5.67
C SER A 310 -32.64 -9.73 -5.82
N ARG A 311 -31.76 -9.03 -5.11
CA ARG A 311 -31.56 -7.59 -5.22
C ARG A 311 -30.09 -7.23 -5.32
N GLU A 312 -29.79 -6.08 -5.93
CA GLU A 312 -28.47 -5.48 -5.91
C GLU A 312 -28.51 -4.17 -5.14
N LEU A 313 -27.58 -4.02 -4.19
CA LEU A 313 -27.46 -2.87 -3.31
C LEU A 313 -26.21 -2.08 -3.70
N LEU A 314 -26.37 -0.77 -3.92
CA LEU A 314 -25.28 0.19 -3.91
C LEU A 314 -25.07 0.67 -2.48
N MET A 315 -23.98 0.25 -1.87
CA MET A 315 -23.62 0.61 -0.51
C MET A 315 -22.46 1.60 -0.52
N LEU A 316 -22.56 2.66 0.28
CA LEU A 316 -21.58 3.75 0.33
C LEU A 316 -21.06 3.92 1.76
N TRP A 317 -19.76 4.13 1.91
CA TRP A 317 -19.11 4.44 3.18
C TRP A 317 -18.17 5.63 3.04
N THR A 318 -18.18 6.49 4.05
CA THR A 318 -17.10 7.45 4.30
C THR A 318 -16.09 6.82 5.26
N VAL A 319 -14.89 7.37 5.29
CA VAL A 319 -13.92 7.04 6.34
C VAL A 319 -13.79 8.25 7.26
N TRP A 320 -13.88 7.99 8.56
CA TRP A 320 -13.70 9.02 9.58
C TRP A 320 -12.96 8.44 10.77
N SER A 321 -11.89 9.11 11.21
CA SER A 321 -11.00 8.62 12.26
C SER A 321 -10.49 7.19 12.02
N GLY A 322 -10.28 6.80 10.76
CA GLY A 322 -9.86 5.46 10.34
C GLY A 322 -10.95 4.38 10.40
N GLN A 323 -12.22 4.75 10.59
CA GLN A 323 -13.36 3.84 10.63
C GLN A 323 -14.26 4.01 9.40
N LEU A 324 -14.76 2.90 8.85
CA LEU A 324 -15.76 2.90 7.78
C LEU A 324 -17.14 3.24 8.38
N GLN A 325 -17.70 4.38 8.01
CA GLN A 325 -19.03 4.82 8.45
C GLN A 325 -20.02 4.74 7.28
N PRO A 326 -21.16 4.04 7.45
CA PRO A 326 -22.15 3.92 6.38
C PRO A 326 -22.74 5.30 6.05
N LEU A 327 -22.80 5.61 4.75
CA LEU A 327 -23.42 6.83 4.23
C LEU A 327 -24.80 6.55 3.67
N ALA A 328 -24.93 5.53 2.82
CA ALA A 328 -26.19 5.16 2.17
C ALA A 328 -26.16 3.68 1.76
N GLN A 329 -27.35 3.10 1.69
CA GLN A 329 -27.57 1.77 1.12
C GLN A 329 -28.80 1.88 0.24
N ILE A 330 -28.62 1.74 -1.08
CA ILE A 330 -29.65 2.02 -2.06
C ILE A 330 -29.89 0.77 -2.87
N GLU A 331 -31.14 0.32 -2.95
CA GLU A 331 -31.50 -0.77 -3.85
C GLU A 331 -31.48 -0.27 -5.29
N VAL A 332 -30.63 -0.84 -6.14
CA VAL A 332 -30.45 -0.42 -7.54
C VAL A 332 -30.94 -1.47 -8.54
N LYS A 333 -31.23 -2.69 -8.07
CA LYS A 333 -31.87 -3.72 -8.90
C LYS A 333 -32.68 -4.68 -8.03
N LYS A 334 -33.84 -5.10 -8.52
CA LYS A 334 -34.65 -6.19 -7.98
C LYS A 334 -35.00 -7.16 -9.11
N GLU A 335 -34.92 -8.46 -8.82
CA GLU A 335 -35.32 -9.52 -9.74
C GLU A 335 -36.12 -10.59 -8.97
N MET A 336 -37.36 -10.85 -9.39
CA MET A 336 -38.23 -11.88 -8.81
C MET A 336 -39.14 -12.46 -9.89
N ASP A 337 -39.17 -13.78 -10.03
CA ASP A 337 -39.97 -14.51 -11.04
C ASP A 337 -39.81 -13.99 -12.48
N GLY A 338 -38.57 -13.66 -12.86
CA GLY A 338 -38.23 -13.11 -14.18
C GLY A 338 -38.66 -11.65 -14.39
N LYS A 339 -39.26 -11.00 -13.39
CA LYS A 339 -39.59 -9.58 -13.41
C LYS A 339 -38.43 -8.78 -12.82
N ILE A 340 -38.11 -7.63 -13.43
CA ILE A 340 -36.94 -6.82 -13.09
C ILE A 340 -37.32 -5.36 -12.91
N LEU A 341 -36.83 -4.76 -11.83
CA LEU A 341 -36.67 -3.32 -11.67
C LEU A 341 -35.19 -3.01 -11.57
N GLU A 342 -34.74 -1.93 -12.21
CA GLU A 342 -33.33 -1.53 -12.22
C GLU A 342 -33.22 -0.01 -12.26
N ALA A 343 -32.23 0.54 -11.58
CA ALA A 343 -31.82 1.93 -11.68
C ALA A 343 -30.35 2.01 -12.10
N THR A 344 -30.05 2.93 -13.01
CA THR A 344 -28.67 3.33 -13.28
C THR A 344 -28.25 4.41 -12.31
N TRP A 345 -26.95 4.49 -12.03
CA TRP A 345 -26.41 5.55 -11.20
C TRP A 345 -25.12 6.12 -11.80
N ARG A 346 -24.85 7.40 -11.55
CA ARG A 346 -23.62 8.09 -11.97
C ARG A 346 -23.32 9.26 -11.04
N ILE A 347 -22.07 9.69 -11.01
CA ILE A 347 -21.68 10.93 -10.34
C ILE A 347 -21.91 12.10 -11.28
N VAL A 348 -22.64 13.12 -10.82
CA VAL A 348 -22.89 14.36 -11.56
C VAL A 348 -22.33 15.56 -10.82
N LYS A 349 -22.11 16.66 -11.55
CA LYS A 349 -21.70 17.93 -10.94
C LYS A 349 -22.88 18.54 -10.20
N GLY A 350 -22.82 18.58 -8.88
CA GLY A 350 -23.78 19.32 -8.05
C GLY A 350 -23.41 20.79 -7.87
N LYS A 351 -24.26 21.54 -7.16
CA LYS A 351 -24.06 22.99 -6.94
C LYS A 351 -22.92 23.30 -5.95
N LYS A 352 -22.72 22.43 -4.96
CA LYS A 352 -21.71 22.61 -3.89
C LYS A 352 -20.69 21.48 -3.82
N ALA A 353 -21.10 20.27 -4.17
CA ALA A 353 -20.27 19.07 -4.20
C ALA A 353 -20.76 18.16 -5.34
N PRO A 354 -19.98 17.16 -5.77
CA PRO A 354 -20.48 16.11 -6.64
C PRO A 354 -21.68 15.39 -6.00
N GLU A 355 -22.63 14.96 -6.81
CA GLU A 355 -23.87 14.35 -6.35
C GLU A 355 -24.07 12.98 -7.02
N LEU A 356 -24.65 12.04 -6.29
CA LEU A 356 -25.05 10.74 -6.83
C LEU A 356 -26.40 10.89 -7.54
N TRP A 357 -26.39 10.69 -8.85
CA TRP A 357 -27.59 10.70 -9.68
C TRP A 357 -28.10 9.28 -9.87
N LEU A 358 -29.37 9.02 -9.58
CA LEU A 358 -30.03 7.75 -9.87
C LEU A 358 -31.18 7.96 -10.86
N GLU A 359 -31.30 7.03 -11.81
CA GLU A 359 -32.30 7.09 -12.88
C GLU A 359 -32.92 5.69 -13.10
N PRO A 360 -34.24 5.52 -12.90
CA PRO A 360 -34.90 4.24 -13.10
C PRO A 360 -34.90 3.85 -14.58
N LYS A 361 -34.68 2.57 -14.86
CA LYS A 361 -34.89 1.98 -16.18
C LYS A 361 -36.35 1.54 -16.34
N PRO A 362 -36.83 1.36 -17.59
CA PRO A 362 -38.13 0.73 -17.83
C PRO A 362 -38.21 -0.63 -17.11
N ALA A 363 -39.31 -0.85 -16.38
CA ALA A 363 -39.57 -2.11 -15.70
C ALA A 363 -39.76 -3.25 -16.72
N VAL A 364 -39.33 -4.46 -16.34
CA VAL A 364 -39.58 -5.68 -17.11
C VAL A 364 -40.54 -6.56 -16.30
N GLY A 365 -41.75 -6.78 -16.80
CA GLY A 365 -42.75 -7.65 -16.17
C GLY A 365 -43.44 -7.10 -14.91
N TRP A 366 -42.94 -6.00 -14.34
CA TRP A 366 -43.63 -5.22 -13.29
C TRP A 366 -44.41 -4.05 -13.86
N THR A 367 -45.51 -3.72 -13.20
CA THR A 367 -46.34 -2.52 -13.41
C THR A 367 -46.68 -1.89 -12.07
N ALA A 368 -47.19 -0.66 -12.07
CA ALA A 368 -47.61 0.02 -10.84
C ALA A 368 -48.67 -0.79 -10.05
N GLU A 369 -49.54 -1.52 -10.74
CA GLU A 369 -50.60 -2.34 -10.12
C GLU A 369 -50.09 -3.67 -9.58
N THR A 370 -48.99 -4.19 -10.15
CA THR A 370 -48.45 -5.50 -9.77
C THR A 370 -47.31 -5.39 -8.75
N TRP A 371 -46.68 -4.21 -8.60
CA TRP A 371 -45.66 -3.97 -7.61
C TRP A 371 -46.29 -3.69 -6.23
N ASN A 372 -46.15 -4.65 -5.32
CA ASN A 372 -46.71 -4.61 -3.97
C ASN A 372 -45.67 -4.93 -2.88
N GLU A 373 -44.39 -4.81 -3.20
CA GLU A 373 -43.32 -5.05 -2.23
C GLU A 373 -43.18 -3.88 -1.27
N GLU A 374 -43.12 -4.19 0.02
CA GLU A 374 -42.81 -3.22 1.06
C GLU A 374 -41.28 -2.99 1.10
N PRO A 375 -40.81 -1.72 0.98
CA PRO A 375 -39.40 -1.42 1.13
C PRO A 375 -38.82 -1.94 2.45
N ALA A 376 -37.62 -2.51 2.41
CA ALA A 376 -36.94 -2.85 3.65
C ALA A 376 -36.62 -1.57 4.45
N PRO A 377 -36.83 -1.56 5.77
CA PRO A 377 -36.79 -0.34 6.59
C PRO A 377 -35.36 0.22 6.77
N ASP A 378 -34.35 -0.55 6.42
CA ASP A 378 -32.92 -0.26 6.61
C ASP A 378 -32.22 0.23 5.34
N LEU A 379 -32.94 0.39 4.22
CA LEU A 379 -32.39 0.81 2.94
C LEU A 379 -33.27 1.84 2.23
N ASP A 380 -32.64 2.62 1.35
CA ASP A 380 -33.37 3.46 0.41
C ASP A 380 -33.99 2.58 -0.69
N PRO A 381 -35.32 2.67 -0.91
CA PRO A 381 -36.00 1.84 -1.89
C PRO A 381 -35.51 2.11 -3.30
N ILE A 382 -35.64 1.10 -4.15
CA ILE A 382 -35.40 1.23 -5.59
C ILE A 382 -36.31 2.32 -6.18
N LEU A 383 -35.74 3.15 -7.07
CA LEU A 383 -36.53 4.12 -7.80
C LEU A 383 -37.44 3.40 -8.81
N LEU A 384 -38.72 3.74 -8.78
CA LEU A 384 -39.70 3.17 -9.69
C LEU A 384 -39.82 4.03 -10.96
N PRO A 385 -40.06 3.42 -12.14
CA PRO A 385 -40.18 4.17 -13.39
C PRO A 385 -41.50 4.95 -13.52
N TRP A 386 -42.43 4.76 -12.59
CA TRP A 386 -43.72 5.46 -12.54
C TRP A 386 -43.80 6.54 -11.43
N ASP A 387 -42.68 6.86 -10.78
CA ASP A 387 -42.55 7.87 -9.71
C ASP A 387 -41.95 9.23 -10.13
#